data_AF-A0A7X3D2Z5-F1
#
_entry.id   AF-A0A7X3D2Z5-F1
#
_cell.length_a   1.000
_cell.length_b   1.000
_cell.length_c   1.000
_cell.angle_alpha   90.00
_cell.angle_beta   90.00
_cell.angle_gamma   90.00
#
_symmetry.space_group_name_H-M   'P 1'
#
loop_
_entity.id
_entity.type
_entity.pdbx_description
1 polymer ?
#
loop_
_entity_poly.entity_id
_entity_poly.type
_entity_poly.pdbx_seq_one_letter_code
_entity_poly.pdbx_strand_id
1 'polypeptide(L)'
;MIVKHSQEGWEIISHYTHGLLSGKIASHLEVELMPEHWIDVLTGIIEHDDHLLDFDEQDYLTENGSPKDFSMKGSTNKEALEHAKRVFENAMQKSQLIALLIGRHLTFLYETLAQDYKPMAKFLKKIDSLRTSQRKLYELDRKDEEHLYNIMLFSDRCSLILCQGVIPEVERKLEINKTINDQRFFIRKKSNDNLTVEPWPFRADNFCVQFEYRVLKEPTFKNNEHLKKALKEASIQMCTYTLEK
;
A
#
# COMPACT_ATOMS: atom_id res chain seq x y z
N MET A 1 2.12 4.98 -9.05
CA MET A 1 0.91 4.34 -9.64
C MET A 1 1.22 2.88 -9.89
N ILE A 2 0.24 2.01 -9.73
CA ILE A 2 0.38 0.59 -10.07
C ILE A 2 -0.07 0.45 -11.52
N VAL A 3 0.82 -0.09 -12.35
CA VAL A 3 0.62 -0.21 -13.80
C VAL A 3 0.75 -1.68 -14.17
N LYS A 4 -0.29 -2.23 -14.79
CA LYS A 4 -0.22 -3.56 -15.40
C LYS A 4 -0.75 -3.53 -16.82
N HIS A 5 -0.17 -4.38 -17.66
CA HIS A 5 -0.56 -4.51 -19.05
C HIS A 5 -1.68 -5.55 -19.18
N SER A 6 -2.72 -5.22 -19.94
CA SER A 6 -3.82 -6.12 -20.31
C SER A 6 -3.98 -6.17 -21.83
N GLN A 7 -4.89 -7.01 -22.33
CA GLN A 7 -5.23 -7.00 -23.76
C GLN A 7 -5.93 -5.71 -24.20
N GLU A 8 -6.57 -4.99 -23.27
CA GLU A 8 -7.33 -3.77 -23.54
C GLU A 8 -6.47 -2.49 -23.45
N GLY A 9 -5.22 -2.62 -23.01
CA GLY A 9 -4.28 -1.52 -22.79
C GLY A 9 -3.68 -1.54 -21.37
N TRP A 10 -3.26 -0.38 -20.90
CA TRP A 10 -2.69 -0.22 -19.55
C TRP A 10 -3.79 -0.07 -18.51
N GLU A 11 -3.85 -1.00 -17.57
CA GLU A 11 -4.64 -0.83 -16.35
C GLU A 11 -3.82 -0.01 -15.35
N ILE A 12 -4.39 1.13 -14.95
CA ILE A 12 -3.77 2.08 -14.03
C ILE A 12 -4.60 2.15 -12.74
N ILE A 13 -3.92 1.91 -11.62
CA ILE A 13 -4.48 1.98 -10.28
C ILE A 13 -3.65 3.00 -9.49
N SER A 14 -4.32 3.93 -8.81
CA SER A 14 -3.64 4.93 -7.98
C SER A 14 -3.11 4.31 -6.68
N HIS A 15 -2.07 4.88 -6.06
CA HIS A 15 -1.65 4.40 -4.74
C HIS A 15 -2.71 4.65 -3.68
N TYR A 16 -3.42 5.79 -3.75
CA TYR A 16 -4.59 6.04 -2.91
C TYR A 16 -5.63 4.90 -2.98
N THR A 17 -5.82 4.34 -4.18
CA THR A 17 -6.71 3.19 -4.37
C THR A 17 -6.18 1.93 -3.69
N HIS A 18 -4.87 1.66 -3.79
CA HIS A 18 -4.24 0.53 -3.11
C HIS A 18 -4.29 0.71 -1.59
N GLY A 19 -3.97 1.88 -1.06
CA GLY A 19 -4.09 2.21 0.36
C GLY A 19 -5.51 2.01 0.88
N LEU A 20 -6.51 2.52 0.16
CA LEU A 20 -7.91 2.27 0.49
C LEU A 20 -8.26 0.78 0.45
N LEU A 21 -7.75 0.03 -0.52
CA LEU A 21 -7.93 -1.43 -0.58
C LEU A 21 -7.26 -2.13 0.61
N SER A 22 -6.07 -1.70 1.06
CA SER A 22 -5.45 -2.19 2.28
C SER A 22 -6.37 -2.00 3.48
N GLY A 23 -6.97 -0.81 3.63
CA GLY A 23 -7.93 -0.54 4.69
C GLY A 23 -9.20 -1.40 4.60
N LYS A 24 -9.72 -1.63 3.39
CA LYS A 24 -10.86 -2.55 3.17
C LYS A 24 -10.52 -3.96 3.63
N ILE A 25 -9.37 -4.50 3.26
CA ILE A 25 -8.90 -5.83 3.69
C ILE A 25 -8.78 -5.88 5.22
N ALA A 26 -8.12 -4.89 5.83
CA ALA A 26 -7.95 -4.81 7.27
C ALA A 26 -9.30 -4.79 8.01
N SER A 27 -10.32 -4.11 7.45
CA SER A 27 -11.66 -4.02 8.07
C SER A 27 -12.40 -5.36 8.18
N HIS A 28 -11.95 -6.38 7.45
CA HIS A 28 -12.52 -7.74 7.49
C HIS A 28 -11.80 -8.69 8.46
N LEU A 29 -10.70 -8.28 9.09
CA LEU A 29 -9.95 -9.11 10.03
C LEU A 29 -10.82 -9.58 11.21
N GLU A 30 -10.39 -10.64 11.88
CA GLU A 30 -11.00 -11.08 13.14
C GLU A 30 -10.96 -9.97 14.21
N VAL A 31 -12.00 -9.92 15.04
CA VAL A 31 -12.17 -8.85 16.05
C VAL A 31 -11.04 -8.89 17.08
N GLU A 32 -10.53 -10.09 17.39
CA GLU A 32 -9.41 -10.31 18.30
C GLU A 32 -8.09 -9.74 17.78
N LEU A 33 -7.98 -9.50 16.47
CA LEU A 33 -6.83 -8.81 15.88
C LEU A 33 -7.00 -7.28 15.96
N MET A 34 -8.22 -6.77 16.14
CA MET A 34 -8.51 -5.34 16.15
C MET A 34 -8.14 -4.71 17.51
N PRO A 35 -7.19 -3.77 17.55
CA PRO A 35 -6.77 -3.07 18.75
C PRO A 35 -7.78 -1.99 19.19
N GLU A 36 -7.50 -1.38 20.34
CA GLU A 36 -8.08 -0.07 20.67
C GLU A 36 -7.73 0.98 19.61
N HIS A 37 -8.54 2.03 19.52
CA HIS A 37 -8.39 3.10 18.52
C HIS A 37 -8.38 2.57 17.06
N TRP A 38 -9.17 1.53 16.78
CA TRP A 38 -9.18 0.86 15.48
C TRP A 38 -9.38 1.80 14.28
N ILE A 39 -10.15 2.88 14.43
CA ILE A 39 -10.34 3.87 13.36
C ILE A 39 -9.01 4.58 13.01
N ASP A 40 -8.22 4.98 14.01
CA ASP A 40 -6.89 5.57 13.79
C ASP A 40 -5.96 4.58 13.09
N VAL A 41 -6.00 3.30 13.50
CA VAL A 41 -5.19 2.25 12.88
C VAL A 41 -5.60 2.02 11.43
N LEU A 42 -6.90 1.91 11.14
CA LEU A 42 -7.44 1.84 9.79
C LEU A 42 -7.06 3.05 8.95
N THR A 43 -7.13 4.26 9.51
CA THR A 43 -6.68 5.48 8.81
C THR A 43 -5.19 5.41 8.49
N GLY A 44 -4.35 4.97 9.42
CA GLY A 44 -2.93 4.74 9.16
C GLY A 44 -2.68 3.74 8.04
N ILE A 45 -3.45 2.64 7.99
CA ILE A 45 -3.39 1.64 6.92
C ILE A 45 -3.86 2.21 5.59
N ILE A 46 -4.90 3.05 5.57
CA ILE A 46 -5.42 3.64 4.34
C ILE A 46 -4.42 4.62 3.73
N GLU A 47 -3.72 5.39 4.57
CA GLU A 47 -2.89 6.53 4.13
C GLU A 47 -1.39 6.24 4.09
N HIS A 48 -0.95 5.01 4.34
CA HIS A 48 0.48 4.69 4.54
C HIS A 48 1.40 5.07 3.38
N ASP A 49 0.85 5.08 2.15
CA ASP A 49 1.56 5.33 0.88
C ASP A 49 0.97 6.53 0.10
N ASP A 50 0.23 7.41 0.77
CA ASP A 50 -0.40 8.61 0.18
C ASP A 50 0.63 9.67 -0.27
N HIS A 51 0.15 10.83 -0.72
CA HIS A 51 0.95 12.02 -1.05
C HIS A 51 2.04 11.81 -2.10
N LEU A 52 1.85 10.83 -3.00
CA LEU A 52 2.69 10.71 -4.19
C LEU A 52 2.81 12.06 -4.90
N LEU A 53 3.99 12.29 -5.48
CA LEU A 53 4.31 13.52 -6.20
C LEU A 53 3.32 13.76 -7.34
N ASP A 54 2.91 15.01 -7.52
CA ASP A 54 1.99 15.34 -8.62
C ASP A 54 2.66 15.14 -9.99
N PHE A 55 1.86 15.13 -11.06
CA PHE A 55 2.35 15.07 -12.45
C PHE A 55 3.28 16.25 -12.81
N ASP A 56 3.24 17.33 -12.04
CA ASP A 56 4.14 18.48 -12.21
C ASP A 56 5.47 18.31 -11.46
N GLU A 57 5.56 17.33 -10.56
CA GLU A 57 6.70 17.09 -9.65
C GLU A 57 7.48 15.81 -9.99
N GLN A 58 6.84 14.83 -10.65
CA GLN A 58 7.44 13.56 -11.02
C GLN A 58 7.00 13.11 -12.42
N ASP A 59 7.92 12.55 -13.19
CA ASP A 59 7.60 11.87 -14.45
C ASP A 59 7.05 10.45 -14.20
N TYR A 60 5.85 10.21 -14.75
CA TYR A 60 5.16 8.93 -14.68
C TYR A 60 5.27 8.12 -15.98
N LEU A 61 6.19 8.52 -16.87
CA LEU A 61 6.53 7.76 -18.06
C LEU A 61 7.92 7.12 -17.95
N THR A 62 8.08 6.02 -18.68
CA THR A 62 9.39 5.46 -19.01
C THR A 62 10.03 6.27 -20.15
N GLU A 63 11.32 6.06 -20.41
CA GLU A 63 12.02 6.71 -21.54
C GLU A 63 11.35 6.46 -22.90
N ASN A 64 10.64 5.33 -23.04
CA ASN A 64 9.91 4.95 -24.26
C ASN A 64 8.47 5.49 -24.29
N GLY A 65 8.06 6.27 -23.29
CA GLY A 65 6.73 6.88 -23.20
C GLY A 65 5.62 5.95 -22.71
N SER A 66 5.91 4.75 -22.19
CA SER A 66 4.90 3.90 -21.53
C SER A 66 4.69 4.34 -20.07
N PRO A 67 3.48 4.15 -19.49
CA PRO A 67 3.25 4.44 -18.07
C PRO A 67 4.20 3.65 -17.17
N LYS A 68 4.71 4.33 -16.14
CA LYS A 68 5.71 3.81 -15.23
C LYS A 68 5.07 3.17 -14.00
N ASP A 69 5.35 1.89 -13.77
CA ASP A 69 4.95 1.22 -12.54
C ASP A 69 5.80 1.72 -11.35
N PHE A 70 5.19 1.75 -10.16
CA PHE A 70 5.87 2.18 -8.93
C PHE A 70 7.11 1.35 -8.57
N SER A 71 7.16 0.08 -8.99
CA SER A 71 8.33 -0.77 -8.79
C SER A 71 9.52 -0.39 -9.66
N MET A 72 9.31 0.41 -10.71
CA MET A 72 10.37 0.86 -11.60
C MET A 72 11.19 1.97 -10.96
N LYS A 73 12.52 1.82 -11.00
CA LYS A 73 13.44 2.85 -10.52
C LYS A 73 13.16 4.20 -11.21
N GLY A 74 13.09 5.25 -10.41
CA GLY A 74 13.34 6.59 -10.91
C GLY A 74 12.62 7.73 -10.20
N SER A 75 12.37 7.58 -8.90
CA SER A 75 12.42 8.74 -8.01
C SER A 75 13.89 8.99 -7.63
N THR A 76 14.32 10.25 -7.63
CA THR A 76 15.61 10.62 -7.06
C THR A 76 15.60 10.42 -5.53
N ASN A 77 16.77 10.27 -4.90
CA ASN A 77 16.85 10.18 -3.43
C ASN A 77 16.21 11.38 -2.73
N LYS A 78 16.23 12.56 -3.39
CA LYS A 78 15.60 13.79 -2.89
C LYS A 78 14.07 13.69 -2.96
N GLU A 79 13.52 13.26 -4.10
CA GLU A 79 12.07 13.05 -4.26
C GLU A 79 11.52 12.05 -3.24
N ALA A 80 12.23 10.92 -3.05
CA ALA A 80 11.85 9.93 -2.04
C ALA A 80 11.82 10.52 -0.62
N LEU A 81 12.79 11.38 -0.28
CA LEU A 81 12.80 12.07 1.01
C LEU A 81 11.66 13.09 1.16
N GLU A 82 11.36 13.87 0.12
CA GLU A 82 10.27 14.84 0.18
C GLU A 82 8.90 14.15 0.27
N HIS A 83 8.70 13.05 -0.45
CA HIS A 83 7.53 12.19 -0.31
C HIS A 83 7.38 11.68 1.12
N ALA A 84 8.42 11.03 1.66
CA ALA A 84 8.41 10.49 3.02
C ALA A 84 8.10 11.55 4.09
N LYS A 85 8.61 12.78 3.93
CA LYS A 85 8.29 13.91 4.81
C LYS A 85 6.82 14.30 4.71
N ARG A 86 6.27 14.47 3.50
CA ARG A 86 4.87 14.87 3.29
C ARG A 86 3.91 13.87 3.92
N VAL A 87 4.15 12.58 3.69
CA VAL A 87 3.33 11.50 4.26
C VAL A 87 3.36 11.57 5.79
N PHE A 88 4.56 11.65 6.38
CA PHE A 88 4.70 11.72 7.84
C PHE A 88 4.13 13.01 8.45
N GLU A 89 4.33 14.16 7.80
CA GLU A 89 3.81 15.45 8.27
C GLU A 89 2.27 15.48 8.22
N ASN A 90 1.66 14.94 7.18
CA ASN A 90 0.21 14.75 7.09
C ASN A 90 -0.31 13.82 8.20
N ALA A 91 0.38 12.70 8.45
CA ALA A 91 0.04 11.77 9.53
C ALA A 91 0.03 12.46 10.90
N MET A 92 1.04 13.30 11.16
CA MET A 92 1.18 14.07 12.40
C MET A 92 0.05 15.09 12.62
N GLN A 93 -0.63 15.56 11.56
CA GLN A 93 -1.80 16.44 11.69
C GLN A 93 -3.06 15.71 12.18
N LYS A 94 -3.14 14.39 11.97
CA LYS A 94 -4.34 13.60 12.30
C LYS A 94 -4.26 13.03 13.71
N SER A 95 -3.28 12.16 13.97
CA SER A 95 -3.07 11.60 15.30
C SER A 95 -1.65 11.06 15.46
N GLN A 96 -1.21 10.95 16.71
CA GLN A 96 0.11 10.42 17.01
C GLN A 96 0.20 8.90 16.77
N LEU A 97 -0.92 8.18 16.80
CA LEU A 97 -0.98 6.75 16.48
C LEU A 97 -0.84 6.50 14.97
N ILE A 98 -1.52 7.31 14.15
CA ILE A 98 -1.38 7.29 12.68
C ILE A 98 0.08 7.59 12.32
N ALA A 99 0.67 8.64 12.91
CA ALA A 99 2.07 8.99 12.69
C ALA A 99 3.05 7.90 13.16
N LEU A 100 2.77 7.20 14.26
CA LEU A 100 3.59 6.07 14.73
C LEU A 100 3.64 4.96 13.67
N LEU A 101 2.48 4.55 13.16
CA LEU A 101 2.35 3.48 12.16
C LEU A 101 3.01 3.85 10.83
N ILE A 102 2.71 5.03 10.31
CA ILE A 102 3.32 5.53 9.08
C ILE A 102 4.83 5.70 9.25
N GLY A 103 5.28 6.21 10.40
CA GLY A 103 6.71 6.31 10.71
C GLY A 103 7.42 4.96 10.76
N ARG A 104 6.72 3.89 11.18
CA ARG A 104 7.22 2.51 11.09
C ARG A 104 7.32 2.05 9.65
N HIS A 105 6.29 2.28 8.85
CA HIS A 105 6.29 1.92 7.44
C HIS A 105 7.41 2.62 6.64
N LEU A 106 7.56 3.94 6.82
CA LEU A 106 8.63 4.72 6.18
C LEU A 106 10.03 4.22 6.58
N THR A 107 10.21 3.76 7.82
CA THR A 107 11.49 3.17 8.24
C THR A 107 11.76 1.87 7.50
N PHE A 108 10.77 1.00 7.39
CA PHE A 108 10.88 -0.25 6.63
C PHE A 108 11.20 -0.01 5.15
N LEU A 109 10.51 0.94 4.50
CA LEU A 109 10.72 1.23 3.08
C LEU A 109 12.10 1.84 2.79
N TYR A 110 12.56 2.76 3.64
CA TYR A 110 13.73 3.59 3.34
C TYR A 110 14.99 3.24 4.15
N GLU A 111 15.00 2.12 4.89
CA GLU A 111 16.18 1.69 5.65
C GLU A 111 17.42 1.53 4.77
N THR A 112 17.27 0.94 3.58
CA THR A 112 18.37 0.74 2.63
C THR A 112 18.86 2.08 2.09
N LEU A 113 17.94 2.96 1.68
CA LEU A 113 18.27 4.30 1.19
C LEU A 113 18.99 5.14 2.26
N ALA A 114 18.62 4.98 3.53
CA ALA A 114 19.27 5.70 4.63
C ALA A 114 20.75 5.33 4.83
N GLN A 115 21.18 4.14 4.39
CA GLN A 115 22.59 3.73 4.46
C GLN A 115 23.46 4.60 3.54
N ASP A 116 22.95 4.94 2.36
CA ASP A 116 23.69 5.66 1.31
C ASP A 116 23.31 7.15 1.20
N TYR A 117 22.21 7.58 1.85
CA TYR A 117 21.71 8.95 1.76
C TYR A 117 21.48 9.58 3.14
N LYS A 118 22.48 10.34 3.62
CA LYS A 118 22.49 11.00 4.95
C LYS A 118 21.23 11.80 5.28
N PRO A 119 20.62 12.57 4.35
CA PRO A 119 19.37 13.28 4.63
C PRO A 119 18.21 12.35 5.01
N MET A 120 18.09 11.18 4.37
CA MET A 120 17.09 10.16 4.74
C MET A 120 17.39 9.57 6.11
N ALA A 121 18.66 9.24 6.42
CA ALA A 121 19.04 8.76 7.74
C ALA A 121 18.67 9.74 8.86
N LYS A 122 18.91 11.05 8.65
CA LYS A 122 18.53 12.10 9.62
C LYS A 122 17.01 12.16 9.81
N PHE A 123 16.24 12.00 8.73
CA PHE A 123 14.79 11.99 8.78
C PHE A 123 14.24 10.77 9.54
N LEU A 124 14.71 9.55 9.23
CA LEU A 124 14.29 8.34 9.95
C LEU A 124 14.67 8.41 11.44
N LYS A 125 15.83 8.99 11.78
CA LYS A 125 16.19 9.23 13.19
C LYS A 125 15.24 10.19 13.90
N LYS A 126 14.72 11.21 13.20
CA LYS A 126 13.70 12.12 13.76
C LYS A 126 12.41 11.34 14.04
N ILE A 127 11.94 10.53 13.11
CA ILE A 127 10.76 9.67 13.30
C ILE A 127 10.97 8.76 14.52
N ASP A 128 12.09 8.05 14.59
CA ASP A 128 12.40 7.12 15.67
C ASP A 128 12.38 7.79 17.05
N SER A 129 12.89 9.04 17.13
CA SER A 129 12.89 9.81 18.38
C SER A 129 11.50 10.10 18.95
N LEU A 130 10.45 10.06 18.13
CA LEU A 130 9.06 10.32 18.55
C LEU A 130 8.35 9.05 19.05
N ARG A 131 8.85 7.86 18.69
CA ARG A 131 8.15 6.58 18.94
C ARG A 131 7.87 6.33 20.41
N THR A 132 8.81 6.64 21.29
CA THR A 132 8.66 6.41 22.73
C THR A 132 7.54 7.27 23.32
N SER A 133 7.43 8.54 22.93
CA SER A 133 6.33 9.40 23.39
C SER A 133 4.99 9.02 22.76
N GLN A 134 5.00 8.60 21.48
CA GLN A 134 3.79 8.15 20.79
C GLN A 134 3.22 6.89 21.43
N ARG A 135 4.05 5.86 21.65
CA ARG A 135 3.65 4.66 22.39
C ARG A 135 3.08 4.99 23.77
N LYS A 136 3.78 5.84 24.54
CA LYS A 136 3.34 6.25 25.88
C LYS A 136 1.97 6.95 25.86
N LEU A 137 1.67 7.76 24.84
CA LEU A 137 0.41 8.50 24.73
C LEU A 137 -0.81 7.56 24.56
N TYR A 138 -0.61 6.41 23.93
CA TYR A 138 -1.65 5.40 23.70
C TYR A 138 -1.48 4.16 24.58
N GLU A 139 -0.65 4.26 25.62
CA GLU A 139 -0.39 3.16 26.56
C GLU A 139 0.11 1.86 25.89
N LEU A 140 0.76 1.98 24.73
CA LEU A 140 1.27 0.85 23.95
C LEU A 140 2.67 0.44 24.41
N ASP A 141 2.91 -0.87 24.48
CA ASP A 141 4.26 -1.42 24.53
C ASP A 141 4.84 -1.65 23.12
N ARG A 142 6.02 -2.28 23.04
CA ARG A 142 6.65 -2.57 21.74
C ARG A 142 5.95 -3.68 20.96
N LYS A 143 5.39 -4.67 21.65
CA LYS A 143 4.64 -5.78 21.04
C LYS A 143 3.32 -5.28 20.50
N ASP A 144 2.68 -4.34 21.19
CA ASP A 144 1.46 -3.70 20.68
C ASP A 144 1.79 -2.96 19.37
N GLU A 145 2.80 -2.07 19.36
CA GLU A 145 3.23 -1.39 18.13
C GLU A 145 3.57 -2.37 16.99
N GLU A 146 4.26 -3.47 17.31
CA GLU A 146 4.61 -4.51 16.33
C GLU A 146 3.36 -5.21 15.78
N HIS A 147 2.39 -5.55 16.63
CA HIS A 147 1.11 -6.11 16.22
C HIS A 147 0.35 -5.16 15.28
N LEU A 148 0.25 -3.88 15.63
CA LEU A 148 -0.39 -2.87 14.79
C LEU A 148 0.29 -2.76 13.42
N TYR A 149 1.63 -2.74 13.42
CA TYR A 149 2.40 -2.65 12.18
C TYR A 149 2.31 -3.94 11.34
N ASN A 150 2.22 -5.10 11.96
CA ASN A 150 2.02 -6.38 11.28
C ASN A 150 0.69 -6.43 10.53
N ILE A 151 -0.39 -5.87 11.10
CA ILE A 151 -1.68 -5.74 10.43
C ILE A 151 -1.56 -4.85 9.18
N MET A 152 -0.88 -3.70 9.32
CA MET A 152 -0.62 -2.81 8.19
C MET A 152 0.17 -3.51 7.09
N LEU A 153 1.28 -4.17 7.43
CA LEU A 153 2.16 -4.82 6.47
C LEU A 153 1.48 -6.01 5.77
N PHE A 154 0.65 -6.78 6.47
CA PHE A 154 -0.22 -7.79 5.87
C PHE A 154 -1.19 -7.17 4.85
N SER A 155 -1.87 -6.11 5.25
CA SER A 155 -2.93 -5.48 4.45
C SER A 155 -2.38 -4.78 3.21
N ASP A 156 -1.27 -4.05 3.35
CA ASP A 156 -0.49 -3.44 2.26
C ASP A 156 -0.03 -4.49 1.25
N ARG A 157 0.63 -5.55 1.73
CA ARG A 157 1.13 -6.58 0.82
C ARG A 157 0.01 -7.32 0.09
N CYS A 158 -1.10 -7.59 0.78
CA CYS A 158 -2.26 -8.25 0.19
C CYS A 158 -2.92 -7.37 -0.88
N SER A 159 -3.12 -6.07 -0.61
CA SER A 159 -3.70 -5.14 -1.58
C SER A 159 -2.82 -4.94 -2.81
N LEU A 160 -1.49 -4.88 -2.66
CA LEU A 160 -0.56 -4.83 -3.79
C LEU A 160 -0.70 -6.07 -4.69
N ILE A 161 -0.77 -7.27 -4.12
CA ILE A 161 -0.98 -8.51 -4.88
C ILE A 161 -2.27 -8.43 -5.71
N LEU A 162 -3.36 -7.97 -5.09
CA LEU A 162 -4.67 -7.84 -5.75
C LEU A 162 -4.66 -6.78 -6.86
N CYS A 163 -4.08 -5.61 -6.60
CA CYS A 163 -3.98 -4.53 -7.57
C CYS A 163 -3.08 -4.91 -8.77
N GLN A 164 -1.96 -5.59 -8.51
CA GLN A 164 -1.06 -6.05 -9.56
C GLN A 164 -1.62 -7.23 -10.36
N GLY A 165 -2.61 -7.96 -9.82
CA GLY A 165 -3.21 -9.13 -10.49
C GLY A 165 -2.22 -10.28 -10.66
N VAL A 166 -1.27 -10.44 -9.73
CA VAL A 166 -0.17 -11.41 -9.81
C VAL A 166 -0.48 -12.76 -9.15
N ILE A 167 -1.74 -13.00 -8.80
CA ILE A 167 -2.17 -14.26 -8.20
C ILE A 167 -1.99 -15.38 -9.24
N PRO A 168 -1.20 -16.42 -8.94
CA PRO A 168 -0.99 -17.51 -9.86
C PRO A 168 -2.28 -18.28 -10.19
N GLU A 169 -2.37 -18.76 -11.43
CA GLU A 169 -3.37 -19.74 -11.84
C GLU A 169 -3.08 -21.13 -11.25
N VAL A 170 -4.04 -22.05 -11.41
CA VAL A 170 -3.90 -23.49 -11.08
C VAL A 170 -3.61 -23.72 -9.58
N GLU A 171 -4.34 -23.01 -8.71
CA GLU A 171 -4.30 -23.14 -7.24
C GLU A 171 -2.93 -22.97 -6.57
N ARG A 172 -1.95 -22.40 -7.29
CA ARG A 172 -0.62 -22.12 -6.73
C ARG A 172 -0.71 -20.99 -5.69
N LYS A 173 0.03 -21.17 -4.61
CA LYS A 173 0.11 -20.21 -3.50
C LYS A 173 1.14 -19.13 -3.80
N LEU A 174 0.77 -17.88 -3.53
CA LEU A 174 1.69 -16.75 -3.44
C LEU A 174 1.79 -16.31 -1.97
N GLU A 175 3.01 -16.15 -1.46
CA GLU A 175 3.20 -15.64 -0.10
C GLU A 175 2.79 -14.16 -0.04
N ILE A 176 1.93 -13.83 0.93
CA ILE A 176 1.67 -12.45 1.33
C ILE A 176 2.89 -12.00 2.14
N ASN A 177 3.03 -12.46 3.39
CA ASN A 177 4.19 -12.23 4.24
C ASN A 177 4.16 -13.14 5.49
N LYS A 178 5.16 -12.97 6.37
CA LYS A 178 5.17 -13.49 7.75
C LYS A 178 5.01 -12.34 8.73
N THR A 179 3.85 -12.18 9.36
CA THR A 179 3.53 -10.99 10.18
C THR A 179 2.65 -11.31 11.39
N ILE A 180 1.34 -11.26 11.23
CA ILE A 180 0.35 -11.42 12.31
C ILE A 180 0.60 -12.74 13.04
N ASN A 181 0.79 -12.68 14.35
CA ASN A 181 1.10 -13.84 15.21
C ASN A 181 2.30 -14.68 14.73
N ASP A 182 3.27 -14.07 14.05
CA ASP A 182 4.41 -14.76 13.43
C ASP A 182 4.00 -15.87 12.43
N GLN A 183 2.79 -15.78 11.87
CA GLN A 183 2.28 -16.73 10.87
C GLN A 183 2.65 -16.28 9.47
N ARG A 184 2.94 -17.26 8.59
CA ARG A 184 3.06 -17.03 7.15
C ARG A 184 1.70 -17.13 6.50
N PHE A 185 1.34 -16.10 5.75
CA PHE A 185 0.10 -16.03 5.01
C PHE A 185 0.34 -16.24 3.52
N PHE A 186 -0.55 -16.99 2.89
CA PHE A 186 -0.55 -17.24 1.45
C PHE A 186 -1.89 -16.89 0.86
N ILE A 187 -1.90 -16.36 -0.36
CA ILE A 187 -3.10 -16.17 -1.16
C ILE A 187 -3.07 -17.09 -2.37
N ARG A 188 -4.22 -17.65 -2.73
CA ARG A 188 -4.38 -18.45 -3.96
C ARG A 188 -5.78 -18.30 -4.54
N LYS A 189 -5.88 -18.56 -5.83
CA LYS A 189 -7.17 -18.72 -6.54
C LYS A 189 -7.69 -20.15 -6.35
N LYS A 190 -8.96 -20.30 -6.01
CA LYS A 190 -9.67 -21.59 -5.92
C LYS A 190 -10.23 -21.97 -7.30
N SER A 191 -10.68 -23.22 -7.45
CA SER A 191 -11.28 -23.73 -8.70
C SER A 191 -12.55 -22.99 -9.16
N ASN A 192 -13.22 -22.25 -8.27
CA ASN A 192 -14.41 -21.44 -8.55
C ASN A 192 -14.06 -19.96 -8.84
N ASP A 193 -12.79 -19.66 -9.12
CA ASP A 193 -12.23 -18.32 -9.32
C ASP A 193 -12.24 -17.38 -8.10
N ASN A 194 -12.81 -17.79 -6.97
CA ASN A 194 -12.69 -17.04 -5.71
C ASN A 194 -11.28 -17.16 -5.13
N LEU A 195 -10.91 -16.20 -4.29
CA LEU A 195 -9.61 -16.16 -3.62
C LEU A 195 -9.73 -16.72 -2.21
N THR A 196 -8.65 -17.30 -1.70
CA THR A 196 -8.54 -17.67 -0.28
C THR A 196 -7.19 -17.26 0.29
N VAL A 197 -7.19 -16.96 1.59
CA VAL A 197 -5.98 -16.65 2.36
C VAL A 197 -5.79 -17.73 3.43
N GLU A 198 -4.58 -18.26 3.52
CA GLU A 198 -4.23 -19.35 4.43
C GLU A 198 -3.02 -18.96 5.30
N PRO A 199 -3.12 -18.98 6.64
CA PRO A 199 -4.34 -19.22 7.42
C PRO A 199 -5.38 -18.10 7.24
N TRP A 200 -6.66 -18.39 7.43
CA TRP A 200 -7.76 -17.43 7.23
C TRP A 200 -7.85 -16.44 8.41
N PRO A 201 -7.51 -15.15 8.23
CA PRO A 201 -7.46 -14.17 9.32
C PRO A 201 -8.73 -13.32 9.42
N PHE A 202 -9.79 -13.66 8.69
CA PHE A 202 -10.98 -12.83 8.51
C PHE A 202 -12.18 -13.39 9.27
N ARG A 203 -12.99 -12.50 9.82
CA ARG A 203 -14.19 -12.84 10.60
C ARG A 203 -15.27 -13.56 9.81
N ALA A 204 -15.49 -13.12 8.58
CA ALA A 204 -16.51 -13.71 7.72
C ALA A 204 -15.91 -14.90 6.95
N ASP A 205 -16.70 -15.95 6.72
CA ASP A 205 -16.29 -17.06 5.85
C ASP A 205 -16.18 -16.65 4.37
N ASN A 206 -16.82 -15.54 3.98
CA ASN A 206 -16.69 -14.92 2.67
C ASN A 206 -16.97 -13.41 2.73
N PHE A 207 -16.33 -12.66 1.84
CA PHE A 207 -16.60 -11.23 1.61
C PHE A 207 -16.05 -10.76 0.26
N CYS A 208 -16.46 -9.58 -0.17
CA CYS A 208 -15.95 -8.96 -1.40
C CYS A 208 -15.14 -7.73 -1.07
N VAL A 209 -14.02 -7.56 -1.78
CA VAL A 209 -13.28 -6.30 -1.83
C VAL A 209 -13.29 -5.76 -3.25
N GLN A 210 -13.36 -4.44 -3.36
CA GLN A 210 -13.49 -3.76 -4.64
C GLN A 210 -12.58 -2.54 -4.70
N PHE A 211 -12.06 -2.24 -5.87
CA PHE A 211 -11.27 -1.04 -6.11
C PHE A 211 -11.42 -0.53 -7.55
N GLU A 212 -11.19 0.76 -7.69
CA GLU A 212 -11.31 1.47 -8.95
C GLU A 212 -10.04 1.36 -9.78
N TYR A 213 -10.17 1.30 -11.09
CA TYR A 213 -9.05 1.38 -12.02
C TYR A 213 -9.46 2.07 -13.31
N ARG A 214 -8.49 2.44 -14.13
CA ARG A 214 -8.70 3.02 -15.46
C ARG A 214 -7.93 2.23 -16.50
N VAL A 215 -8.48 2.12 -17.70
CA VAL A 215 -7.80 1.49 -18.85
C VAL A 215 -7.38 2.57 -19.83
N LEU A 216 -6.07 2.66 -20.11
CA LEU A 216 -5.53 3.52 -21.15
C LEU A 216 -5.22 2.67 -22.39
N LYS A 217 -5.97 2.90 -23.47
CA LYS A 217 -5.82 2.15 -24.73
C LYS A 217 -4.54 2.52 -25.50
N GLU A 218 -4.03 3.73 -25.26
CA GLU A 218 -2.81 4.20 -25.91
C GLU A 218 -1.57 3.53 -25.30
N PRO A 219 -0.71 2.89 -26.10
CA PRO A 219 0.45 2.16 -25.59
C PRO A 219 1.56 3.09 -25.09
N THR A 220 1.66 4.30 -25.65
CA THR A 220 2.68 5.30 -25.33
C THR A 220 2.10 6.71 -25.31
N PHE A 221 2.75 7.58 -24.54
CA PHE A 221 2.37 8.97 -24.32
C PHE A 221 3.57 9.88 -24.58
N LYS A 222 3.32 11.05 -25.17
CA LYS A 222 4.38 11.99 -25.56
C LYS A 222 5.07 12.65 -24.37
N ASN A 223 4.35 12.86 -23.28
CA ASN A 223 4.82 13.51 -22.07
C ASN A 223 3.82 13.29 -20.92
N ASN A 224 4.21 13.71 -19.73
CA ASN A 224 3.42 13.51 -18.51
C ASN A 224 2.04 14.19 -18.57
N GLU A 225 1.93 15.36 -19.21
CA GLU A 225 0.64 16.05 -19.41
C GLU A 225 -0.31 15.27 -20.32
N HIS A 226 0.23 14.60 -21.34
CA HIS A 226 -0.57 13.71 -22.18
C HIS A 226 -1.13 12.51 -21.38
N LEU A 227 -0.29 11.89 -20.55
CA LEU A 227 -0.72 10.80 -19.66
C LEU A 227 -1.78 11.29 -18.66
N LYS A 228 -1.56 12.44 -18.02
CA LYS A 228 -2.50 13.07 -17.08
C LYS A 228 -3.87 13.31 -17.70
N LYS A 229 -3.88 13.82 -18.94
CA LYS A 229 -5.13 14.03 -19.70
C LYS A 229 -5.82 12.70 -20.01
N ALA A 230 -5.08 11.72 -20.53
CA ALA A 230 -5.63 10.41 -20.84
C ALA A 230 -6.24 9.73 -19.60
N LEU A 231 -5.58 9.81 -18.45
CA LEU A 231 -6.11 9.34 -17.18
C LEU A 231 -7.41 10.03 -16.79
N LYS A 232 -7.47 11.36 -16.90
CA LYS A 232 -8.68 12.13 -16.57
C LYS A 232 -9.88 11.76 -17.45
N GLU A 233 -9.64 11.51 -18.74
CA GLU A 233 -10.67 11.19 -19.74
C GLU A 233 -11.11 9.72 -19.73
N ALA A 234 -10.23 8.80 -19.30
CA ALA A 234 -10.55 7.38 -19.22
C ALA A 234 -11.70 7.13 -18.22
N SER A 235 -12.64 6.24 -18.57
CA SER A 235 -13.73 5.88 -17.68
C SER A 235 -13.21 5.11 -16.47
N ILE A 236 -13.82 5.35 -15.31
CA ILE A 236 -13.55 4.57 -14.10
C ILE A 236 -14.23 3.21 -14.25
N GLN A 237 -13.46 2.15 -13.98
CA GLN A 237 -13.93 0.77 -13.93
C GLN A 237 -13.78 0.22 -12.51
N MET A 238 -14.49 -0.86 -12.21
CA MET A 238 -14.51 -1.49 -10.89
C MET A 238 -13.98 -2.92 -10.98
N CYS A 239 -12.93 -3.22 -10.22
CA CYS A 239 -12.44 -4.58 -10.00
C CYS A 239 -13.08 -5.13 -8.73
N THR A 240 -13.50 -6.40 -8.74
CA THR A 240 -14.07 -7.08 -7.58
C THR A 240 -13.35 -8.41 -7.37
N TYR A 241 -12.91 -8.66 -6.14
CA TYR A 241 -12.45 -9.97 -5.70
C TYR A 241 -13.35 -10.48 -4.58
N THR A 242 -13.78 -11.74 -4.72
CA THR A 242 -14.45 -12.48 -3.65
C THR A 242 -13.40 -13.30 -2.92
N LEU A 243 -13.30 -13.10 -1.61
CA LEU A 243 -12.47 -13.93 -0.73
C LEU A 243 -13.38 -14.89 0.03
N GLU A 244 -12.96 -16.15 0.14
CA GLU A 244 -13.65 -17.18 0.92
C GLU A 244 -12.66 -18.15 1.59
N LYS A 245 -13.12 -18.75 2.70
CA LYS A 245 -12.34 -19.71 3.49
C LYS A 245 -12.04 -21.02 2.76
#